data_AF-A0A9J6FXB3-F1
#
_entry.id   AF-A0A9J6FXB3-F1
#
_cell.length_a   1.000
_cell.length_b   1.000
_cell.length_c   1.000
_cell.angle_alpha   90.00
_cell.angle_beta   90.00
_cell.angle_gamma   90.00
#
_symmetry.space_group_name_H-M   'P 1'
#
loop_
_entity.id
_entity.type
_entity.pdbx_description
1 polymer ?
#
loop_
_entity_poly.entity_id
_entity_poly.type
_entity_poly.pdbx_seq_one_letter_code
_entity_poly.pdbx_strand_id
1 'polypeptide(L)'
;MLRNAVEVKSLLTCVLREDGLLFRCYDRPHRQQVLFPSQLIPLVVIVGVGMAGAVFYTARLALRNPEVSWNKKTNPEPWQEFKGKQYKFWSSKDYSSLPKSERPEF
;
A
#
# COMPACT_ATOMS: atom_id res chain seq x y z
N MET A 1 0.52 -57.58 -35.82
CA MET A 1 1.68 -57.07 -35.05
C MET A 1 2.21 -55.87 -35.82
N LEU A 2 2.26 -54.61 -35.37
CA LEU A 2 2.12 -53.98 -34.06
C LEU A 2 1.60 -52.53 -34.30
N ARG A 3 0.58 -52.13 -33.56
CA ARG A 3 0.15 -50.73 -33.40
C ARG A 3 0.97 -50.14 -32.24
N ASN A 4 2.05 -49.39 -32.47
CA ASN A 4 2.83 -48.74 -31.38
C ASN A 4 3.66 -47.53 -31.88
N ALA A 5 3.03 -46.52 -32.48
CA ALA A 5 3.71 -45.30 -32.94
C ALA A 5 3.26 -44.01 -32.22
N VAL A 6 2.54 -44.14 -31.09
CA VAL A 6 2.02 -43.00 -30.32
C VAL A 6 2.94 -42.62 -29.14
N GLU A 7 3.99 -43.39 -28.85
CA GLU A 7 4.79 -43.25 -27.63
C GLU A 7 6.24 -42.79 -27.88
N VAL A 8 6.48 -42.00 -28.93
CA VAL A 8 7.84 -41.47 -29.23
C VAL A 8 7.80 -39.97 -29.58
N LYS A 9 6.97 -39.21 -28.86
CA LYS A 9 6.99 -37.73 -28.91
C LYS A 9 7.25 -37.05 -27.56
N SER A 10 7.36 -37.82 -26.48
CA SER A 10 7.69 -37.29 -25.14
C SER A 10 9.19 -37.06 -24.93
N LEU A 11 10.04 -37.69 -25.75
CA LEU A 11 11.51 -37.62 -25.62
C LEU A 11 12.16 -36.52 -26.47
N LEU A 12 11.37 -35.65 -27.12
CA LEU A 12 11.84 -34.66 -28.09
C LEU A 12 11.97 -33.23 -27.54
N THR A 13 11.99 -33.05 -26.21
CA THR A 13 12.29 -31.76 -25.56
C THR A 13 13.79 -31.49 -25.35
N CYS A 14 14.66 -32.46 -25.63
CA CYS A 14 16.11 -32.27 -25.54
C CYS A 14 16.74 -32.40 -26.93
N VAL A 15 16.90 -31.26 -27.61
CA VAL A 15 17.83 -31.15 -28.75
C VAL A 15 19.24 -31.42 -28.22
N LEU A 16 19.79 -32.59 -28.55
CA LEU A 16 21.22 -32.86 -28.41
C LEU A 16 21.97 -31.94 -29.40
N ARG A 17 22.77 -31.00 -28.89
CA ARG A 17 23.76 -30.27 -29.69
C ARG A 17 25.11 -30.30 -29.01
N GLU A 18 26.10 -30.70 -29.81
CA GLU A 18 27.41 -31.25 -29.45
C GLU A 18 28.49 -30.23 -29.07
N ASP A 19 28.19 -29.22 -28.24
CA ASP A 19 29.24 -28.30 -27.78
C ASP A 19 29.07 -28.03 -26.28
N GLY A 20 30.04 -28.52 -25.49
CA GLY A 20 30.01 -28.65 -24.03
C GLY A 20 29.99 -27.36 -23.21
N LEU A 21 28.92 -26.55 -23.34
CA LEU A 21 28.61 -25.49 -22.38
C LEU A 21 27.18 -25.62 -21.88
N LEU A 22 27.06 -26.26 -20.71
CA LEU A 22 26.00 -26.22 -19.71
C LEU A 22 24.75 -25.38 -20.06
N PHE A 23 23.89 -25.88 -20.95
CA PHE A 23 22.52 -25.39 -21.08
C PHE A 23 21.68 -26.05 -19.99
N ARG A 24 21.48 -25.34 -18.88
CA ARG A 24 20.33 -25.61 -18.01
C ARG A 24 19.09 -25.52 -18.88
N CYS A 25 18.36 -26.63 -19.03
CA CYS A 25 16.95 -26.57 -19.39
C CYS A 25 16.23 -25.75 -18.32
N TYR A 26 15.97 -24.47 -18.61
CA TYR A 26 15.09 -23.62 -17.82
C TYR A 26 13.65 -23.88 -18.27
N ASP A 27 13.10 -25.01 -17.84
CA ASP A 27 11.66 -25.22 -17.91
C ASP A 27 11.04 -24.58 -16.66
N ARG A 28 10.54 -23.35 -16.80
CA ARG A 28 9.70 -22.74 -15.76
C ARG A 28 8.27 -23.19 -16.00
N PRO A 29 7.67 -24.01 -15.12
CA PRO A 29 6.25 -24.27 -15.21
C PRO A 29 5.47 -23.00 -14.87
N HIS A 30 4.77 -22.46 -15.85
CA HIS A 30 3.85 -21.31 -15.81
C HIS A 30 2.54 -21.59 -15.05
N ARG A 31 2.60 -22.23 -13.87
CA ARG A 31 1.41 -22.56 -13.07
C ARG A 31 1.44 -21.84 -11.72
N GLN A 32 0.81 -20.67 -11.71
CA GLN A 32 0.25 -19.91 -10.58
C GLN A 32 0.84 -20.21 -9.18
N GLN A 33 1.84 -19.44 -8.74
CA GLN A 33 2.18 -19.37 -7.32
C GLN A 33 1.33 -18.30 -6.63
N VAL A 34 0.09 -18.64 -6.26
CA VAL A 34 -0.72 -17.85 -5.29
C VAL A 34 -0.36 -18.16 -3.83
N LEU A 35 0.72 -18.90 -3.60
CA LEU A 35 1.29 -19.10 -2.27
C LEU A 35 2.45 -18.12 -2.12
N PHE A 36 2.15 -16.91 -1.63
CA PHE A 36 3.13 -15.87 -1.36
C PHE A 36 4.40 -16.49 -0.74
N PRO A 37 5.57 -16.43 -1.41
CA PRO A 37 6.79 -16.96 -0.83
C PRO A 37 7.08 -16.19 0.45
N SER A 38 7.57 -16.87 1.49
CA SER A 38 7.79 -16.28 2.83
C SER A 38 8.70 -15.04 2.84
N GLN A 39 9.42 -14.80 1.74
CA GLN A 39 10.28 -13.64 1.51
C GLN A 39 9.52 -12.38 1.04
N LEU A 40 8.32 -12.50 0.47
CA LEU A 40 7.56 -11.37 -0.10
C LEU A 40 6.57 -10.75 0.90
N ILE A 41 6.23 -11.49 1.95
CA ILE A 41 5.35 -11.05 3.05
C ILE A 41 5.83 -9.72 3.67
N PRO A 42 7.10 -9.55 4.09
CA PRO A 42 7.53 -8.29 4.72
C PRO A 42 7.42 -7.09 3.78
N LEU A 43 7.65 -7.29 2.48
CA LEU A 43 7.55 -6.25 1.48
C LEU A 43 6.10 -5.80 1.26
N VAL A 44 5.17 -6.75 1.15
CA VAL A 44 3.73 -6.44 1.01
C VAL A 44 3.19 -5.75 2.27
N VAL A 45 3.65 -6.15 3.46
CA VAL A 45 3.23 -5.52 4.72
C VAL A 45 3.67 -4.06 4.79
N ILE A 46 4.93 -3.74 4.50
CA ILE A 46 5.43 -2.35 4.57
C ILE A 46 4.69 -1.47 3.55
N VAL A 47 4.47 -1.98 2.34
CA VAL A 47 3.73 -1.26 1.29
C VAL A 47 2.26 -1.07 1.68
N GLY A 48 1.62 -2.09 2.25
CA GLY A 48 0.24 -2.01 2.75
C GLY A 48 0.09 -1.03 3.90
N VAL A 49 1.01 -1.06 4.88
CA VAL A 49 1.06 -0.10 5.99
C VAL A 49 1.32 1.31 5.49
N GLY A 50 2.20 1.49 4.50
CA GLY A 50 2.47 2.79 3.88
C GLY A 50 1.24 3.39 3.21
N MET A 51 0.53 2.59 2.39
CA MET A 51 -0.71 3.04 1.74
C MET A 51 -1.82 3.32 2.75
N ALA A 52 -2.03 2.43 3.73
CA ALA A 52 -3.02 2.62 4.78
C ALA A 52 -2.71 3.89 5.60
N GLY A 53 -1.44 4.12 5.96
CA GLY A 53 -0.99 5.32 6.67
C GLY A 53 -1.20 6.60 5.88
N ALA A 54 -0.93 6.60 4.58
CA ALA A 54 -1.16 7.75 3.70
C ALA A 54 -2.65 8.10 3.61
N VAL A 55 -3.51 7.10 3.38
CA VAL A 55 -4.97 7.29 3.33
C VAL A 55 -5.51 7.73 4.70
N PHE A 56 -5.05 7.11 5.78
CA PHE A 56 -5.46 7.47 7.13
C PHE A 56 -5.10 8.93 7.47
N TYR A 57 -3.85 9.34 7.19
CA TYR A 57 -3.39 10.68 7.56
C TYR A 57 -4.08 11.77 6.73
N THR A 58 -4.27 11.54 5.43
CA THR A 58 -5.01 12.45 4.54
C THR A 58 -6.48 12.55 4.92
N ALA A 59 -7.15 11.44 5.22
CA ALA A 59 -8.53 11.43 5.72
C ALA A 59 -8.65 12.20 7.05
N ARG A 60 -7.73 11.97 7.99
CA ARG A 60 -7.70 12.70 9.27
C ARG A 60 -7.50 14.21 9.06
N LEU A 61 -6.61 14.60 8.14
CA LEU A 61 -6.37 16.01 7.82
C LEU A 61 -7.64 16.63 7.21
N ALA A 62 -8.30 15.93 6.29
CA ALA A 62 -9.49 16.42 5.63
C ALA A 62 -10.64 16.68 6.62
N LEU A 63 -10.78 15.88 7.69
CA LEU A 63 -11.90 15.98 8.63
C LEU A 63 -11.66 16.90 9.84
N ARG A 64 -10.40 17.14 10.23
CA ARG A 64 -10.05 17.83 11.49
C ARG A 64 -9.14 19.04 11.28
N ASN A 65 -9.07 19.57 10.08
CA ASN A 65 -8.29 20.77 9.75
C ASN A 65 -9.21 22.00 9.68
N PRO A 66 -8.89 23.11 10.37
CA PRO A 66 -9.68 24.35 10.31
C PRO A 66 -9.78 24.98 8.91
N GLU A 67 -8.85 24.65 8.01
CA GLU A 67 -8.84 25.15 6.62
C GLU A 67 -9.79 24.37 5.69
N VAL A 68 -10.30 23.22 6.13
CA VAL A 68 -11.18 22.37 5.32
C VAL A 68 -12.52 22.23 6.02
N SER A 69 -13.53 22.93 5.51
CA SER A 69 -14.91 22.83 6.00
C SER A 69 -15.80 22.03 5.04
N TRP A 70 -16.35 20.93 5.55
CA TRP A 70 -17.39 20.15 4.89
C TRP A 70 -18.79 20.74 5.11
N ASN A 71 -18.96 21.52 6.18
CA ASN A 71 -20.24 22.15 6.51
C ASN A 71 -20.22 23.63 6.11
N LYS A 72 -20.83 23.94 4.97
CA LYS A 72 -20.87 25.31 4.42
C LYS A 72 -22.10 26.12 4.85
N LYS A 73 -23.07 25.51 5.55
CA LYS A 73 -24.39 26.11 5.78
C LYS A 73 -24.68 26.41 7.26
N THR A 74 -24.28 25.54 8.18
CA THR A 74 -24.64 25.71 9.60
C THR A 74 -23.61 26.55 10.37
N ASN A 75 -22.34 26.54 9.95
CA ASN A 75 -21.26 27.31 10.56
C ASN A 75 -20.52 28.07 9.45
N PRO A 76 -20.85 29.37 9.20
CA PRO A 76 -20.19 30.16 8.17
C PRO A 76 -18.69 30.35 8.47
N GLU A 77 -18.30 30.25 9.75
CA GLU A 77 -16.93 30.44 10.22
C GLU A 77 -16.38 29.14 10.84
N PRO A 78 -15.80 28.24 10.05
CA PRO A 78 -15.40 26.89 10.50
C PRO A 78 -14.32 26.89 11.60
N TRP A 79 -13.54 27.96 11.71
CA TRP A 79 -12.52 28.11 12.75
C TRP A 79 -13.09 28.31 14.16
N GLN A 80 -14.37 28.71 14.29
CA GLN A 80 -15.00 28.90 15.60
C GLN A 80 -15.01 27.59 16.41
N GLU A 81 -15.18 26.44 15.76
CA GLU A 81 -15.18 25.11 16.40
C GLU A 81 -13.82 24.71 17.01
N PHE A 82 -12.74 25.34 16.53
CA PHE A 82 -11.35 25.04 16.91
C PHE A 82 -10.70 26.08 17.83
N LYS A 83 -11.42 27.13 18.24
CA LYS A 83 -10.88 28.22 19.09
C LYS A 83 -10.25 27.76 20.40
N GLY A 84 -10.64 26.59 20.90
CA GLY A 84 -10.05 26.02 22.12
C GLY A 84 -9.54 24.62 22.06
N LYS A 85 -9.40 24.07 20.86
CA LYS A 85 -8.97 22.69 20.67
C LYS A 85 -7.67 22.66 19.89
N GLN A 86 -6.78 21.76 20.28
CA GLN A 86 -5.57 21.51 19.51
C GLN A 86 -5.94 20.72 18.25
N TYR A 87 -5.63 21.26 17.08
CA TYR A 87 -5.85 20.58 15.80
C TYR A 87 -4.69 19.65 15.43
N LYS A 88 -3.48 19.91 15.95
CA LYS A 88 -2.27 19.12 15.66
C LYS A 88 -2.40 17.71 16.26
N PHE A 89 -2.01 16.71 15.48
CA PHE A 89 -2.08 15.30 15.91
C PHE A 89 -1.10 15.01 17.04
N TRP A 90 0.06 15.67 17.00
CA TRP A 90 1.10 15.54 18.00
C TRP A 90 1.60 16.91 18.41
N SER A 91 1.84 17.09 19.69
CA SER A 91 2.60 18.21 20.23
C SER A 91 3.38 17.77 21.44
N SER A 92 4.64 18.19 21.50
CA SER A 92 5.48 18.04 22.69
C SER A 92 5.15 19.04 23.79
N LYS A 93 4.41 20.12 23.48
CA LYS A 93 4.01 21.17 24.44
C LYS A 93 2.57 20.96 24.91
N ASP A 94 2.34 21.25 26.18
CA ASP A 94 1.01 21.38 26.77
C ASP A 94 0.42 22.77 26.46
N TYR A 95 -0.82 22.82 25.97
CA TYR A 95 -1.53 24.05 25.60
C TYR A 95 -2.62 24.42 26.61
N SER A 96 -2.79 23.62 27.67
CA SER A 96 -3.76 23.91 28.73
C SER A 96 -3.48 25.25 29.44
N SER A 97 -2.20 25.62 29.56
CA SER A 97 -1.70 26.79 30.28
C SER A 97 -1.35 27.99 29.41
N LEU A 98 -1.48 27.87 28.08
CA LEU A 98 -1.11 28.95 27.16
C LEU A 98 -2.29 29.90 26.91
N PRO A 99 -2.03 31.22 26.77
CA PRO A 99 -3.07 32.18 26.42
C PRO A 99 -3.68 31.83 25.06
N LYS A 100 -5.01 31.88 24.97
CA LYS A 100 -5.75 31.62 23.73
C LYS A 100 -5.37 32.65 22.67
N SER A 101 -5.32 32.24 21.41
CA SER A 101 -5.12 33.18 20.31
C SER A 101 -6.28 34.17 20.23
N GLU A 102 -5.96 35.47 20.16
CA GLU A 102 -6.91 36.58 19.99
C GLU A 102 -7.38 36.66 18.53
N ARG A 103 -8.28 35.75 18.13
CA ARG A 103 -8.96 35.82 16.83
C ARG A 103 -10.33 36.47 17.05
N PRO A 104 -10.78 37.41 16.20
CA PRO A 104 -12.06 38.06 16.39
C PRO A 104 -13.23 37.06 16.50
N GLU A 105 -14.18 37.39 17.38
CA GLU A 105 -15.50 36.76 17.48
C GLU A 105 -16.48 37.62 16.67
N PHE A 106 -17.26 37.00 15.79
CA PHE A 106 -18.28 37.65 14.96
C PHE A 106 -19.61 36.91 15.10
#